data_AF-A0A1G8WYL5-F1
#
_entry.id   AF-A0A1G8WYL5-F1
#
_cell.length_a   1.000
_cell.length_b   1.000
_cell.length_c   1.000
_cell.angle_alpha   90.00
_cell.angle_beta   90.00
_cell.angle_gamma   90.00
#
_symmetry.space_group_name_H-M   'P 1'
#
loop_
_entity.id
_entity.type
_entity.pdbx_description
1 polymer ?
#
loop_
_entity_poly.entity_id
_entity_poly.type
_entity_poly.pdbx_seq_one_letter_code
_entity_poly.pdbx_strand_id
1 'polypeptide(L)' 'MDEATKQVFKAKFIVLTVMLNIIILCFAMAVFILFRFAPEGTLWLVVGLLLLATGVAVSIPFRKRYLQTKAWLHEQP' A
#
# COMPACT_ATOMS: atom_id res chain seq x y z
N MET A 1 16.32 18.03 14.43
CA MET A 1 15.81 16.69 14.74
C MET A 1 16.76 15.92 15.66
N ASP A 2 16.32 15.67 16.88
CA ASP A 2 17.04 14.87 17.88
C ASP A 2 17.16 13.39 17.45
N GLU A 3 18.18 12.68 17.96
CA GLU A 3 18.47 11.32 17.52
C GLU A 3 17.34 10.33 17.91
N ALA A 4 16.60 10.61 18.99
CA ALA A 4 15.41 9.83 19.36
C ALA A 4 14.27 10.01 18.33
N THR A 5 14.02 11.24 17.88
CA THR A 5 13.02 11.55 16.84
C THR A 5 13.36 10.87 15.51
N LYS A 6 14.64 10.76 15.19
CA LYS A 6 15.16 10.10 13.98
C LYS A 6 14.92 8.61 13.95
N GLN A 7 15.04 7.93 15.10
CA GLN A 7 14.67 6.52 15.19
C GLN A 7 13.17 6.31 15.02
N VAL A 8 12.33 7.16 15.62
CA VAL A 8 10.87 7.12 15.46
C VAL A 8 10.46 7.32 13.99
N PHE A 9 11.09 8.29 13.31
CA PHE A 9 10.85 8.52 11.89
C PHE A 9 11.24 7.31 11.03
N LYS A 10 12.43 6.72 11.26
CA LYS A 10 12.86 5.51 10.55
C LYS A 10 11.85 4.37 10.71
N ALA A 11 11.36 4.12 11.93
CA ALA A 11 10.37 3.08 12.18
C ALA A 11 9.06 3.35 11.42
N LYS A 12 8.53 4.59 11.48
CA LYS A 12 7.33 4.99 10.73
C LYS A 12 7.53 4.85 9.21
N PHE A 13 8.69 5.24 8.70
CA PHE A 13 9.04 5.17 7.29
C PHE A 13 9.18 3.72 6.79
N ILE A 14 9.78 2.83 7.59
CA ILE A 14 9.86 1.39 7.28
C ILE A 14 8.46 0.81 7.16
N VAL A 15 7.59 1.06 8.15
CA VAL A 15 6.19 0.57 8.12
C VAL A 15 5.47 1.06 6.87
N LEU A 16 5.66 2.34 6.51
CA LEU A 16 5.05 2.91 5.32
C LEU A 16 5.57 2.26 4.04
N THR A 17 6.89 2.10 3.93
CA THR A 17 7.54 1.50 2.76
C THR A 17 7.10 0.05 2.58
N VAL A 18 7.00 -0.73 3.66
CA VAL A 18 6.49 -2.10 3.64
C VAL A 18 5.03 -2.14 3.19
N MET A 19 4.16 -1.28 3.74
CA MET A 19 2.76 -1.20 3.31
C MET A 19 2.64 -0.85 1.82
N LEU A 20 3.43 0.10 1.33
CA LEU A 20 3.43 0.49 -0.08
C LEU A 20 3.85 -0.67 -0.99
N ASN A 21 4.89 -1.40 -0.61
CA ASN A 21 5.34 -2.57 -1.38
C ASN A 21 4.27 -3.66 -1.43
N ILE A 22 3.59 -3.93 -0.31
CA ILE A 22 2.48 -4.90 -0.26
C ILE A 22 1.34 -4.46 -1.21
N ILE A 23 1.01 -3.17 -1.24
CA ILE A 23 0.00 -2.62 -2.16
C ILE A 23 0.45 -2.84 -3.62
N ILE A 24 1.68 -2.47 -3.95
CA ILE A 24 2.22 -2.64 -5.31
C ILE A 24 2.19 -4.11 -5.73
N LEU A 25 2.61 -5.03 -4.86
CA LEU A 25 2.57 -6.46 -5.13
C LEU A 25 1.14 -6.98 -5.33
N CYS A 26 0.18 -6.51 -4.52
CA CYS A 26 -1.24 -6.84 -4.72
C CYS A 26 -1.74 -6.38 -6.09
N PHE A 27 -1.47 -5.12 -6.46
CA PHE A 27 -1.90 -4.61 -7.77
C PHE A 27 -1.21 -5.34 -8.92
N ALA A 28 0.09 -5.60 -8.83
CA ALA A 28 0.83 -6.35 -9.84
C ALA A 28 0.25 -7.76 -10.04
N MET A 29 -0.04 -8.47 -8.94
CA MET A 29 -0.69 -9.78 -8.98
C MET A 29 -2.10 -9.71 -9.56
N ALA A 30 -2.89 -8.70 -9.17
CA ALA A 30 -4.25 -8.53 -9.68
C ALA A 30 -4.24 -8.30 -11.20
N VAL A 31 -3.38 -7.40 -11.67
CA VAL A 31 -3.21 -7.12 -13.10
C VAL A 31 -2.71 -8.37 -13.82
N PHE A 32 -1.75 -9.10 -13.26
CA PHE A 32 -1.28 -10.35 -13.86
C PHE A 32 -2.39 -11.39 -14.01
N ILE A 33 -3.20 -11.60 -12.95
CA ILE A 33 -4.33 -12.53 -12.98
C ILE A 33 -5.36 -12.10 -14.02
N LEU A 34 -5.71 -10.81 -14.05
CA LEU A 34 -6.66 -10.28 -15.02
C LEU A 34 -6.13 -10.36 -16.46
N PHE A 35 -4.85 -10.12 -16.70
CA PHE A 35 -4.33 -10.15 -18.07
C PHE A 35 -4.10 -11.57 -18.59
N ARG A 36 -3.67 -12.48 -17.71
CA ARG A 36 -3.28 -13.85 -18.09
C ARG A 36 -4.40 -14.87 -17.99
N PHE A 37 -5.33 -14.72 -17.03
CA PHE A 37 -6.33 -15.75 -16.71
C PHE A 37 -7.78 -15.27 -16.85
N ALA A 38 -8.06 -13.96 -16.94
CA ALA A 38 -9.42 -13.49 -17.23
C ALA A 38 -10.04 -14.04 -18.54
N PRO A 39 -9.28 -14.25 -19.64
CA PRO A 39 -9.85 -14.83 -20.85
C PRO A 39 -10.32 -16.27 -20.66
N GLU A 40 -9.84 -16.98 -19.62
CA GLU A 40 -10.09 -18.40 -19.41
C GLU A 40 -11.33 -18.68 -18.53
N GLY A 41 -12.03 -17.64 -18.03
CA GLY A 41 -13.34 -17.80 -17.41
C GLY A 41 -13.76 -16.72 -16.41
N THR A 42 -15.07 -16.57 -16.20
CA THR A 42 -15.70 -15.56 -15.32
C THR A 42 -15.20 -15.60 -13.87
N LEU A 43 -14.79 -16.78 -13.38
CA LEU A 43 -14.30 -16.94 -12.01
C LEU A 43 -13.00 -16.16 -11.77
N TRP A 44 -12.04 -16.24 -12.69
CA TRP A 44 -10.76 -15.52 -12.58
C TRP A 44 -10.91 -14.01 -12.75
N LEU A 45 -11.87 -13.58 -13.56
CA LEU A 45 -12.29 -12.18 -13.64
C LEU A 45 -12.76 -11.65 -12.29
N VAL A 46 -13.66 -12.38 -11.63
CA VAL A 46 -14.18 -12.00 -10.30
C VAL A 46 -13.05 -11.95 -9.27
N VAL A 47 -12.17 -12.95 -9.24
CA VAL A 47 -11.03 -12.98 -8.32
C VAL A 47 -10.10 -11.78 -8.55
N GLY A 48 -9.74 -11.50 -9.81
CA GLY A 48 -8.88 -10.37 -10.13
C GLY A 48 -9.50 -9.01 -9.76
N LEU A 49 -10.81 -8.85 -9.97
CA LEU A 49 -11.54 -7.64 -9.60
C LEU A 49 -11.59 -7.45 -8.07
N LEU A 50 -11.80 -8.53 -7.33
CA LEU A 50 -11.84 -8.53 -5.86
C LEU A 50 -10.44 -8.21 -5.28
N LEU A 51 -9.38 -8.70 -5.92
CA LEU A 51 -8.00 -8.42 -5.55
C LEU A 51 -7.62 -6.95 -5.83
N LEU A 52 -8.08 -6.38 -6.95
CA LEU A 52 -7.98 -4.93 -7.21
C LEU A 52 -8.74 -4.11 -6.16
N ALA A 53 -9.99 -4.47 -5.86
CA ALA A 53 -10.79 -3.78 -4.86
C ALA A 53 -10.12 -3.80 -3.47
N THR A 54 -9.52 -4.94 -3.12
CA THR A 54 -8.74 -5.09 -1.89
C THR A 54 -7.50 -4.19 -1.89
N GLY A 55 -6.76 -4.13 -3.01
CA GLY A 55 -5.62 -3.23 -3.17
C GLY A 55 -6.01 -1.76 -3.00
N VAL A 56 -7.14 -1.33 -3.56
CA VAL A 56 -7.69 0.02 -3.36
C VAL A 56 -8.05 0.24 -1.89
N ALA A 57 -8.74 -0.70 -1.26
CA ALA A 57 -9.15 -0.60 0.14
C ALA A 57 -7.94 -0.47 1.08
N VAL A 58 -6.84 -1.17 0.84
CA VAL A 58 -5.58 -1.08 1.61
C VAL A 58 -4.81 0.21 1.31
N SER A 59 -4.99 0.80 0.13
CA SER A 59 -4.36 2.08 -0.24
C SER A 59 -4.91 3.27 0.55
N ILE A 60 -6.18 3.21 0.97
CA ILE A 60 -6.83 4.26 1.78
C ILE A 60 -6.13 4.45 3.14
N PRO A 61 -5.99 3.42 4.01
CA PRO A 61 -5.30 3.58 5.29
C PRO A 61 -3.82 3.88 5.14
N PHE A 62 -3.16 3.38 4.07
CA PHE A 62 -1.79 3.77 3.74
C PHE A 62 -1.69 5.29 3.52
N ARG A 63 -2.56 5.86 2.69
CA ARG A 63 -2.58 7.30 2.41
C ARG A 63 -2.83 8.11 3.68
N LYS A 64 -3.74 7.66 4.55
CA LYS A 64 -4.00 8.30 5.86
C LYS A 64 -2.75 8.30 6.74
N ARG A 65 -2.06 7.16 6.88
CA ARG A 65 -0.81 7.04 7.65
C ARG A 65 0.32 7.87 7.07
N TYR A 66 0.41 7.95 5.73
CA TYR A 66 1.38 8.81 5.06
C TYR A 66 1.15 10.28 5.40
N LEU A 67 -0.08 10.77 5.27
CA LEU A 67 -0.42 12.16 5.57
C LEU A 67 -0.20 12.49 7.06
N GLN A 68 -0.55 11.59 7.97
CA GLN A 68 -0.28 11.75 9.39
C GLN A 68 1.23 11.81 9.70
N THR A 69 2.02 10.94 9.07
CA THR A 69 3.48 10.94 9.27
C THR A 69 4.13 12.18 8.65
N LYS A 70 3.61 12.67 7.52
CA LYS A 70 4.06 13.91 6.88
C LYS A 70 3.71 15.15 7.72
N ALA A 71 2.49 15.23 8.24
CA ALA A 71 2.08 16.31 9.13
C ALA A 71 2.96 16.33 10.39
N TRP A 72 3.13 15.17 11.03
CA TRP A 72 4.03 15.02 12.17
C TRP A 72 5.47 15.46 11.86
N LEU A 73 6.00 15.12 10.66
CA LEU A 73 7.34 15.52 10.25
C LEU A 73 7.48 17.05 10.08
N HIS A 74 6.45 17.73 9.59
CA HIS A 74 6.43 19.19 9.48
C HIS A 74 6.25 19.90 10.82
N GLU A 75 5.69 19.24 11.82
CA GLU A 75 5.57 19.75 13.20
C GLU A 75 6.85 19.55 14.02
N GLN A 76 7.80 18.73 13.56
CA GLN A 76 9.09 18.58 14.24
C GLN A 76 10.01 19.80 13.98
N PRO A 77 10.55 20.46 15.02
CA PRO A 77 11.49 21.58 14.90
C PRO A 77 12.91 21.16 14.44
#